data_AF-A0A0X3NSJ6-F1
#
_entry.id   AF-A0A0X3NSJ6-F1
#
_cell.length_a   1.000
_cell.length_b   1.000
_cell.length_c   1.000
_cell.angle_alpha   90.00
_cell.angle_beta   90.00
_cell.angle_gamma   90.00
#
_symmetry.space_group_name_H-M   'P 1'
#
loop_
_entity.id
_entity.type
_entity.pdbx_description
1 polymer ?
#
loop_
_entity_poly.entity_id
_entity_poly.type
_entity_poly.pdbx_seq_one_letter_code
_entity_poly.pdbx_strand_id
1 'polypeptide(L)'
;MDIFKTFLPVITTGVGVCIGWFLCKRTGKPKFLSIPNAYNGSEPKLVLLVRQDLGMTKGKIAAQCSHATLGCYKQAEEFCPEILERWERNGQPKIVLKAPSLDVL
;
A
#
# COMPACT_ATOMS: atom_id res chain seq x y z
N MET A 1 46.36 29.74 -1.98
CA MET A 1 44.97 30.24 -1.97
C MET A 1 44.08 29.20 -2.66
N ASP A 2 43.94 27.99 -2.10
CA ASP A 2 43.18 26.91 -2.77
C ASP A 2 42.44 26.01 -1.76
N ILE A 3 41.87 26.62 -0.73
CA ILE A 3 41.00 25.92 0.23
C ILE A 3 39.51 26.26 0.06
N PHE A 4 39.20 27.35 -0.65
CA PHE A 4 37.83 27.82 -0.86
C PHE A 4 37.14 27.28 -2.13
N LYS A 5 37.86 26.59 -3.03
CA LYS A 5 37.28 26.08 -4.29
C LYS A 5 36.73 24.65 -4.19
N THR A 6 37.05 23.91 -3.13
CA THR A 6 36.63 22.50 -2.96
C THR A 6 35.30 22.35 -2.19
N PHE A 7 34.80 23.41 -1.55
CA PHE A 7 33.59 23.36 -0.70
C PHE A 7 32.30 23.85 -1.38
N LEU A 8 32.41 24.51 -2.54
CA LEU A 8 31.24 25.04 -3.25
C LEU A 8 30.28 23.98 -3.88
N PRO A 9 30.73 22.78 -4.32
CA PRO A 9 29.82 21.79 -4.90
C PRO A 9 29.08 20.94 -3.84
N VAL A 10 29.42 21.05 -2.55
CA VAL A 10 28.77 20.26 -1.48
C VAL A 10 27.45 20.89 -1.05
N ILE A 11 27.31 22.22 -1.14
CA ILE A 11 26.10 22.94 -0.72
C ILE A 11 25.02 22.92 -1.83
N THR A 12 25.39 22.76 -3.10
CA THR A 12 24.46 22.78 -4.24
C THR A 12 23.68 21.48 -4.42
N THR A 13 24.17 20.34 -3.92
CA THR A 13 23.48 19.05 -4.04
C THR A 13 22.45 18.79 -2.93
N GLY A 14 22.48 19.55 -1.84
CA GLY A 14 21.62 19.32 -0.67
C GLY A 14 20.19 19.88 -0.78
N VAL A 15 19.98 20.96 -1.53
CA VAL A 15 18.69 21.68 -1.55
C VAL A 15 17.68 21.05 -2.53
N GLY A 16 18.16 20.50 -3.65
CA GLY A 16 17.30 19.88 -4.67
C GLY A 16 16.53 18.64 -4.20
N VAL A 17 17.12 17.88 -3.27
CA VAL A 17 16.51 16.66 -2.72
C VAL A 17 15.29 16.99 -1.84
N CYS A 18 15.33 18.09 -1.10
CA CYS A 18 14.24 18.51 -0.20
C CYS A 18 12.99 18.99 -0.95
N ILE A 19 13.17 19.67 -2.09
CA ILE A 19 12.04 20.18 -2.91
C ILE A 19 11.35 19.02 -3.65
N GLY A 20 12.14 18.07 -4.18
CA GLY A 20 11.60 16.87 -4.83
C GLY A 20 10.76 15.98 -3.90
N TRP A 21 11.17 15.83 -2.64
CA TRP A 21 10.43 15.07 -1.65
C TRP A 21 9.13 15.77 -1.21
N PHE A 22 9.10 17.10 -1.25
CA PHE A 22 7.92 17.89 -0.91
C PHE A 22 6.86 17.91 -2.03
N LEU A 23 7.24 17.82 -3.31
CA LEU A 23 6.29 17.81 -4.42
C LEU A 23 5.65 16.42 -4.70
N CYS A 24 6.34 15.33 -4.34
CA CYS A 24 5.86 13.97 -4.62
C CYS A 24 4.86 13.41 -3.56
N LYS A 25 4.68 14.08 -2.42
CA LYS A 25 3.66 13.68 -1.41
C LYS A 25 2.20 13.96 -1.83
N ARG A 26 1.97 14.40 -3.07
CA ARG A 26 0.64 14.72 -3.59
C ARG A 26 0.05 13.58 -4.43
N THR A 27 0.10 12.35 -3.92
CA THR A 27 -0.71 11.25 -4.47
C THR A 27 -2.10 11.33 -3.84
N GLY A 28 -3.11 11.61 -4.66
CA GLY A 28 -4.49 11.76 -4.22
C GLY A 28 -4.96 10.53 -3.45
N LYS A 29 -5.75 10.74 -2.38
CA LYS A 29 -6.48 9.66 -1.72
C LYS A 29 -7.28 8.91 -2.80
N PRO A 30 -7.15 7.58 -2.92
CA PRO A 30 -7.96 6.83 -3.88
C PRO A 30 -9.44 7.16 -3.61
N LYS A 31 -10.20 7.46 -4.67
CA LYS A 31 -11.64 7.62 -4.57
C LYS A 31 -12.21 6.27 -4.11
N PHE A 32 -12.52 6.17 -2.83
CA PHE A 32 -13.19 5.01 -2.28
C PHE A 32 -14.59 4.96 -2.89
N LEU A 33 -14.85 3.90 -3.65
CA LEU A 33 -16.18 3.61 -4.17
C LEU A 33 -17.04 3.32 -2.94
N SER A 34 -18.06 4.15 -2.70
CA SER A 34 -19.08 3.90 -1.67
C SER A 34 -19.57 2.47 -1.85
N ILE A 35 -19.18 1.55 -0.96
CA ILE A 35 -19.69 0.18 -0.97
C ILE A 35 -21.20 0.34 -0.70
N PRO A 36 -22.09 0.13 -1.69
CA PRO A 36 -23.52 0.09 -1.38
C PRO A 36 -23.73 -1.00 -0.34
N ASN A 37 -24.69 -0.80 0.55
CA ASN A 37 -25.07 -1.70 1.63
C ASN A 37 -25.62 -3.03 1.08
N ALA A 38 -24.79 -3.79 0.37
CA ALA A 38 -25.06 -5.04 -0.33
C ALA A 38 -24.39 -6.19 0.43
N TYR A 39 -24.37 -6.09 1.76
CA TYR A 39 -23.88 -7.14 2.62
C TYR A 39 -24.95 -8.23 2.73
N ASN A 40 -24.90 -9.21 1.82
CA ASN A 40 -25.87 -10.31 1.72
C ASN A 40 -25.75 -11.36 2.87
N GLY A 41 -25.39 -10.94 4.09
CA GLY A 41 -25.21 -11.83 5.24
C GLY A 41 -23.98 -12.75 5.18
N SER A 42 -23.09 -12.58 4.21
CA SER A 42 -21.84 -13.37 4.14
C SER A 42 -20.75 -12.79 5.03
N GLU A 43 -19.98 -13.62 5.74
CA GLU A 43 -18.91 -13.13 6.63
C GLU A 43 -17.76 -12.40 5.89
N PRO A 44 -17.22 -11.31 6.45
CA PRO A 44 -16.17 -10.52 5.83
C PRO A 44 -14.86 -11.29 5.77
N LYS A 45 -14.13 -11.10 4.67
CA LYS A 45 -12.81 -11.69 4.43
C LYS A 45 -11.95 -10.76 3.60
N LEU A 46 -10.65 -10.76 3.91
CA LEU A 46 -9.66 -10.05 3.12
C LEU A 46 -9.10 -11.00 2.06
N VAL A 47 -9.14 -10.61 0.80
CA VAL A 47 -8.57 -11.39 -0.31
C VAL A 47 -7.38 -10.62 -0.89
N LEU A 48 -6.23 -11.27 -0.96
CA LEU A 48 -4.98 -10.72 -1.45
C LEU A 48 -4.60 -11.43 -2.75
N LEU A 49 -4.57 -10.71 -3.88
CA LEU A 49 -4.13 -11.26 -5.15
C LEU A 49 -2.62 -11.05 -5.31
N VAL A 50 -1.91 -12.14 -5.59
CA VAL A 50 -0.45 -12.14 -5.78
C VAL A 50 -0.14 -12.51 -7.23
N ARG A 51 0.48 -11.56 -7.91
CA ARG A 51 1.08 -11.71 -9.24
C ARG A 51 2.13 -12.81 -9.27
N GLN A 52 1.95 -13.78 -10.16
CA GLN A 52 2.91 -14.87 -10.37
C GLN A 52 3.98 -14.53 -11.41
N ASP A 53 3.69 -13.61 -12.34
CA ASP A 53 4.60 -13.15 -13.41
C ASP A 53 5.85 -12.42 -12.89
N LEU A 54 5.80 -11.87 -11.68
CA LEU A 54 6.91 -11.13 -11.06
C LEU A 54 8.02 -12.04 -10.49
N GLY A 55 7.85 -13.37 -10.50
CA GLY A 55 8.88 -14.30 -9.99
C GLY A 55 9.27 -14.09 -8.52
N MET A 56 8.36 -13.57 -7.69
CA MET A 56 8.65 -13.28 -6.29
C MET A 56 8.90 -14.55 -5.47
N THR A 57 9.91 -14.52 -4.60
CA THR A 57 10.15 -15.60 -3.64
C THR A 57 9.05 -15.63 -2.57
N LYS A 58 8.83 -16.79 -1.95
CA LYS A 58 7.79 -16.98 -0.90
C LYS A 58 7.88 -15.93 0.22
N GLY A 59 9.09 -15.58 0.65
CA GLY A 59 9.32 -14.55 1.66
C GLY A 59 8.91 -13.15 1.20
N LYS A 60 9.23 -12.77 -0.05
CA LYS A 60 8.80 -11.50 -0.63
C LYS A 60 7.29 -11.42 -0.76
N ILE A 61 6.64 -12.51 -1.18
CA ILE A 61 5.17 -12.60 -1.25
C ILE A 61 4.56 -12.36 0.14
N ALA A 62 5.07 -13.02 1.17
CA ALA A 62 4.57 -12.86 2.54
C ALA A 62 4.71 -11.40 3.03
N ALA A 63 5.87 -10.77 2.80
CA ALA A 63 6.08 -9.37 3.17
C ALA A 63 5.09 -8.43 2.45
N GLN A 64 4.89 -8.60 1.14
CA GLN A 64 3.95 -7.78 0.38
C GLN A 64 2.50 -7.99 0.82
N CYS A 65 2.10 -9.22 1.10
CA CYS A 65 0.78 -9.53 1.65
C CYS A 65 0.56 -8.86 3.01
N SER A 66 1.57 -8.83 3.87
CA SER A 66 1.52 -8.13 5.15
C SER A 66 1.39 -6.61 4.98
N HIS A 67 2.16 -6.02 4.06
CA HIS A 67 2.04 -4.59 3.74
C HIS A 67 0.65 -4.23 3.19
N ALA A 68 0.14 -5.02 2.24
CA ALA A 68 -1.19 -4.84 1.66
C ALA A 68 -2.29 -4.96 2.73
N THR A 69 -2.17 -5.95 3.63
CA THR A 69 -3.12 -6.14 4.74
C THR A 69 -3.21 -4.90 5.62
N LEU A 70 -2.07 -4.33 6.03
CA LEU A 70 -2.05 -3.12 6.85
C LEU A 70 -2.63 -1.90 6.10
N GLY A 71 -2.35 -1.80 4.79
CA GLY A 71 -2.94 -0.77 3.95
C GLY A 71 -4.46 -0.90 3.83
N CYS A 72 -4.98 -2.11 3.66
CA CYS A 72 -6.41 -2.39 3.64
C CYS A 72 -7.06 -2.13 5.00
N TYR A 73 -6.40 -2.50 6.11
CA TYR A 73 -6.90 -2.26 7.46
C TYR A 73 -7.12 -0.76 7.71
N LYS A 74 -6.10 0.07 7.46
CA LYS A 74 -6.19 1.52 7.66
C LYS A 74 -7.28 2.17 6.79
N GLN A 75 -7.46 1.68 5.58
CA GLN A 75 -8.54 2.13 4.70
C GLN A 75 -9.91 1.69 5.23
N ALA A 76 -10.05 0.44 5.69
CA ALA A 76 -11.29 -0.05 6.25
C ALA A 76 -11.67 0.68 7.54
N GLU A 77 -10.68 1.07 8.35
CA GLU A 77 -10.89 1.89 9.56
C GLU A 77 -11.47 3.28 9.22
N GLU A 78 -10.98 3.93 8.14
CA GLU A 78 -11.48 5.25 7.69
C GLU A 78 -12.84 5.15 6.97
N PHE A 79 -13.06 4.11 6.15
CA PHE A 79 -14.18 4.06 5.20
C PHE A 79 -15.26 3.02 5.49
N CYS A 80 -14.97 1.95 6.22
CA CYS A 80 -15.86 0.80 6.45
C CYS A 80 -15.72 0.20 7.87
N PRO A 81 -15.89 0.99 8.95
CA PRO A 81 -15.60 0.54 10.31
C PRO A 81 -16.47 -0.65 10.76
N GLU A 82 -17.74 -0.71 10.34
CA GLU A 82 -18.64 -1.83 10.69
C GLU A 82 -18.18 -3.16 10.08
N ILE A 83 -17.74 -3.15 8.82
CA ILE A 83 -17.22 -4.35 8.15
C ILE A 83 -15.90 -4.78 8.80
N LEU A 84 -15.05 -3.82 9.18
CA LEU A 84 -13.80 -4.07 9.87
C LEU A 84 -14.06 -4.76 11.22
N GLU A 85 -14.95 -4.23 12.04
CA GLU A 85 -15.26 -4.81 13.36
C GLU A 85 -15.77 -6.26 13.25
N ARG A 86 -16.65 -6.53 12.27
CA ARG A 86 -17.12 -7.91 12.00
C ARG A 86 -15.98 -8.81 11.56
N TRP A 87 -15.09 -8.33 10.69
CA TRP A 87 -13.92 -9.08 10.25
C TRP A 87 -12.98 -9.44 11.41
N GLU A 88 -12.79 -8.51 12.34
CA GLU A 88 -12.01 -8.74 13.56
C GLU A 88 -12.65 -9.77 14.47
N ARG A 89 -13.97 -9.66 14.71
CA ARG A 89 -14.74 -10.63 15.50
C ARG A 89 -14.68 -12.05 14.90
N ASN A 90 -14.53 -12.16 13.59
CA ASN A 90 -14.42 -13.44 12.87
C ASN A 90 -12.99 -14.00 12.79
N GLY A 91 -12.03 -13.47 13.55
CA GLY A 91 -10.65 -13.95 13.55
C GLY A 91 -9.84 -13.48 12.35
N GLN A 92 -10.27 -12.41 11.69
CA GLN A 92 -9.53 -11.70 10.64
C GLN A 92 -9.11 -12.61 9.46
N PRO A 93 -10.03 -13.33 8.79
CA PRO A 93 -9.69 -14.27 7.72
C PRO A 93 -9.02 -13.55 6.53
N LYS A 94 -7.92 -14.13 6.06
CA LYS A 94 -7.09 -13.63 4.93
C LYS A 94 -6.88 -14.77 3.94
N ILE A 95 -7.27 -14.55 2.68
CA ILE A 95 -7.16 -15.54 1.59
C ILE A 95 -6.20 -14.98 0.56
N VAL A 96 -5.13 -15.72 0.25
CA VAL A 96 -4.15 -15.31 -0.77
C VAL A 96 -4.42 -16.10 -2.05
N LEU A 97 -4.71 -15.39 -3.13
CA LEU A 97 -4.95 -15.96 -4.46
C LEU A 97 -3.80 -15.64 -5.40
N LYS A 98 -3.65 -16.46 -6.44
CA LYS A 98 -2.64 -16.27 -7.50
C LYS A 98 -3.29 -15.59 -8.69
N ALA A 99 -2.68 -14.50 -9.16
CA ALA A 99 -3.03 -13.84 -10.41
C ALA A 99 -1.95 -14.14 -11.46
N PRO A 100 -2.30 -14.60 -12.68
CA PRO A 100 -1.32 -14.99 -13.69
C PRO A 100 -0.57 -13.78 -14.29
N SER A 101 -1.24 -12.66 -14.52
CA SER A 101 -0.67 -11.43 -15.09
C SER A 101 -1.35 -10.18 -14.52
N LEU A 102 -0.84 -8.99 -14.90
CA LEU A 102 -1.45 -7.71 -14.54
C LEU A 102 -2.87 -7.54 -15.12
N ASP A 103 -3.18 -8.17 -16.26
CA ASP A 103 -4.47 -8.01 -16.93
C ASP A 103 -5.64 -8.64 -16.15
N VAL A 104 -5.33 -9.49 -15.17
CA VAL A 104 -6.29 -10.21 -14.33
C VAL A 104 -6.47 -9.53 -12.96
N LEU A 105 -5.77 -8.43 -12.70
CA LEU A 105 -5.87 -7.60 -11.50
C LEU A 105 -6.87 -6.46 -11.68
#